data_AF-A0A2D6MH02-F1
#
_entry.id   AF-A0A2D6MH02-F1
#
_cell.length_a   1.000
_cell.length_b   1.000
_cell.length_c   1.000
_cell.angle_alpha   90.00
_cell.angle_beta   90.00
_cell.angle_gamma   90.00
#
_symmetry.space_group_name_H-M   'P 1'
#
loop_
_entity.id
_entity.type
_entity.pdbx_description
1 polymer ?
#
loop_
_entity_poly.entity_id
_entity_poly.type
_entity_poly.pdbx_seq_one_letter_code
_entity_poly.pdbx_strand_id
1 'polypeptide(L)' 'MTARERAWTLNVTSVEDQDDGTSLVMFDVDDEFITWFKEWQGLKRWSQKRFQRVMHEALVEYIDASGVREKE' A
#
# COMPACT_ATOMS: atom_id res chain seq x y z
N MET A 1 -30.39 10.35 -6.75
CA MET A 1 -29.27 10.66 -5.83
C MET A 1 -28.18 9.63 -6.12
N THR A 2 -27.31 9.92 -7.10
CA THR A 2 -26.21 9.03 -7.47
C THR A 2 -25.23 9.02 -6.30
N ALA A 3 -25.02 7.84 -5.71
CA ALA A 3 -23.97 7.63 -4.72
C ALA A 3 -22.66 8.16 -5.31
N ARG A 4 -22.11 9.21 -4.69
CA ARG A 4 -20.71 9.60 -4.94
C ARG A 4 -19.89 8.33 -4.73
N GLU A 5 -19.22 7.88 -5.78
CA GLU A 5 -18.19 6.86 -5.68
C GLU A 5 -17.27 7.27 -4.52
N ARG A 6 -17.14 6.41 -3.52
CA ARG A 6 -16.26 6.64 -2.37
C ARG A 6 -14.83 6.69 -2.89
N ALA A 7 -14.35 7.88 -3.16
CA ALA A 7 -12.99 8.11 -3.60
C ALA A 7 -12.11 8.26 -2.37
N TRP A 8 -11.72 7.12 -1.80
CA TRP A 8 -10.62 7.10 -0.85
C TRP A 8 -9.31 7.36 -1.61
N THR A 9 -8.35 8.00 -0.95
CA THR A 9 -7.04 8.29 -1.53
C THR A 9 -5.94 7.42 -0.93
N LEU A 10 -5.11 6.85 -1.79
CA LEU A 10 -3.85 6.20 -1.47
C LEU A 10 -2.81 6.73 -2.45
N ASN A 11 -1.94 7.62 -2.00
CA ASN A 11 -0.93 8.26 -2.83
C ASN A 11 0.46 7.87 -2.37
N VAL A 12 1.36 7.58 -3.31
CA VAL A 12 2.80 7.53 -3.03
C VAL A 12 3.33 8.96 -3.10
N THR A 13 3.91 9.45 -2.00
CA THR A 13 4.40 10.83 -1.90
C THR A 13 5.92 10.91 -2.01
N SER A 14 6.64 9.87 -1.62
CA SER A 14 8.09 9.77 -1.74
C SER A 14 8.51 8.32 -1.96
N VAL A 15 9.58 8.14 -2.72
CA VAL A 15 10.32 6.89 -2.86
C VAL A 15 11.80 7.25 -2.74
N GLU A 16 12.47 6.69 -1.74
CA GLU A 16 13.88 6.96 -1.43
C GLU A 16 14.66 5.65 -1.46
N ASP A 17 15.50 5.50 -2.48
CA ASP A 17 16.41 4.36 -2.60
C ASP A 17 17.48 4.43 -1.51
N GLN A 18 17.79 3.28 -0.95
CA GLN A 18 18.77 3.09 0.11
C GLN A 18 20.01 2.40 -0.48
N ASP A 19 21.17 2.67 0.13
CA ASP A 19 22.46 2.11 -0.30
C ASP A 19 22.54 0.58 -0.15
N ASP A 20 21.62 -0.03 0.61
CA ASP A 20 21.52 -1.48 0.81
C ASP A 20 20.68 -2.19 -0.26
N GLY A 21 20.24 -1.46 -1.29
CA GLY A 21 19.42 -1.97 -2.39
C GLY A 21 17.93 -2.09 -2.05
N THR A 22 17.49 -1.53 -0.92
CA THR A 22 16.07 -1.38 -0.59
C THR A 22 15.57 0.02 -0.92
N SER A 23 14.24 0.24 -0.92
CA SER A 23 13.64 1.57 -1.06
C SER A 23 12.66 1.84 0.07
N LEU A 24 12.67 3.06 0.60
CA LEU A 24 11.67 3.58 1.52
C LEU A 24 10.54 4.22 0.72
N VAL A 25 9.31 3.74 0.89
CA VAL A 25 8.13 4.28 0.21
C VAL A 25 7.19 4.93 1.21
N MET A 26 6.87 6.20 0.99
CA MET A 26 5.95 6.97 1.83
C MET A 26 4.57 7.02 1.18
N PHE A 27 3.58 6.56 1.93
CA PHE A 27 2.17 6.58 1.52
C PHE A 27 1.42 7.65 2.29
N ASP A 28 0.70 8.50 1.57
CA ASP A 28 -0.31 9.39 2.13
C ASP A 28 -1.69 8.76 1.90
N VAL A 29 -2.46 8.67 2.97
CA VAL A 29 -3.77 8.01 3.01
C VAL A 29 -4.76 8.87 3.77
N ASP A 30 -6.00 8.91 3.29
CA ASP A 30 -7.07 9.63 3.97
C ASP A 30 -7.76 8.76 5.03
N ASP A 31 -8.60 9.40 5.85
CA ASP A 31 -9.35 8.72 6.91
C ASP A 31 -10.34 7.69 6.36
N GLU A 32 -10.83 7.89 5.13
CA GLU A 32 -11.74 6.94 4.47
C GLU A 32 -11.00 5.66 4.08
N PHE A 33 -9.79 5.78 3.53
CA PHE A 33 -8.90 4.65 3.28
C PHE A 33 -8.56 3.92 4.57
N ILE A 34 -8.17 4.64 5.63
CA ILE A 34 -7.85 4.04 6.93
C ILE A 34 -9.05 3.25 7.46
N THR A 35 -10.26 3.80 7.33
CA THR A 35 -11.50 3.15 7.77
C THR A 35 -11.76 1.87 6.97
N TRP A 36 -11.73 1.96 5.64
CA TRP A 36 -11.88 0.80 4.76
C TRP A 36 -10.83 -0.29 5.04
N PHE A 37 -9.55 0.09 5.14
CA PHE A 37 -8.46 -0.84 5.38
C PHE A 37 -8.63 -1.56 6.71
N LYS A 38 -9.05 -0.83 7.76
CA LYS A 38 -9.33 -1.42 9.07
C LYS A 38 -10.48 -2.41 9.02
N GLU A 39 -11.57 -2.10 8.31
CA GLU A 39 -12.69 -3.03 8.14
C GLU A 39 -12.27 -4.29 7.40
N TRP A 40 -11.57 -4.13 6.27
CA TRP A 40 -11.05 -5.25 5.47
C TRP A 40 -10.09 -6.16 6.25
N GLN A 41 -9.20 -5.58 7.05
CA GLN A 41 -8.22 -6.32 7.85
C GLN A 41 -8.73 -6.74 9.24
N GLY A 42 -9.97 -6.39 9.62
CA GLY A 42 -10.53 -6.70 10.94
C GLY A 42 -9.83 -5.98 12.10
N LEU A 43 -9.34 -4.76 11.88
CA LEU A 43 -8.53 -4.01 12.86
C LEU A 43 -9.36 -2.98 13.63
N LYS A 44 -9.21 -2.96 14.96
CA LYS A 44 -9.82 -1.91 15.81
C LYS A 44 -9.13 -0.55 15.68
N ARG A 45 -7.82 -0.53 15.40
CA ARG A 45 -6.97 0.68 15.29
C ARG A 45 -6.06 0.59 14.07
N TRP A 46 -5.61 1.74 13.56
CA TRP A 46 -4.60 1.78 12.52
C TRP A 46 -3.32 1.07 12.97
N SER A 47 -2.69 0.32 12.06
CA SER A 47 -1.43 -0.36 12.31
C SER A 47 -0.54 -0.23 11.09
N GLN A 48 0.43 0.67 11.18
CA GLN A 48 1.42 0.90 10.12
C GLN A 48 2.14 -0.40 9.75
N LYS A 49 2.51 -1.23 10.73
CA LYS A 49 3.15 -2.53 10.48
C LYS A 49 2.26 -3.49 9.69
N ARG A 50 0.95 -3.51 9.97
CA ARG A 50 0.00 -4.36 9.24
C ARG A 50 -0.17 -3.86 7.81
N PHE A 51 -0.28 -2.54 7.63
CA PHE A 51 -0.33 -1.91 6.32
C PHE A 51 0.93 -2.20 5.50
N GLN A 52 2.11 -1.97 6.06
CA GLN A 52 3.40 -2.26 5.41
C GLN A 52 3.48 -3.72 4.95
N ARG A 53 3.09 -4.67 5.82
CA ARG A 53 3.12 -6.09 5.46
C ARG A 53 2.21 -6.40 4.27
N VAL A 54 0.97 -5.90 4.30
CA VAL A 54 0.00 -6.11 3.22
C VAL A 54 0.48 -5.50 1.91
N MET A 55 0.98 -4.27 1.94
CA MET A 55 1.50 -3.62 0.74
C MET A 55 2.72 -4.35 0.18
N HIS A 56 3.63 -4.80 1.05
CA HIS A 56 4.79 -5.57 0.64
C HIS A 56 4.40 -6.91 -0.01
N GLU A 57 3.48 -7.66 0.60
CA GLU A 57 2.96 -8.92 0.03
C GLU A 57 2.33 -8.68 -1.36
N ALA A 58 1.50 -7.65 -1.49
CA ALA A 58 0.85 -7.31 -2.76
C ALA A 58 1.86 -6.88 -3.85
N LEU A 59 2.88 -6.09 -3.49
CA LEU A 59 3.93 -5.67 -4.43
C LEU A 59 4.78 -6.85 -4.89
N VAL A 60 5.18 -7.75 -3.98
CA VAL A 60 5.93 -8.96 -4.32
C VAL A 60 5.13 -9.86 -5.26
N GLU A 61 3.85 -10.10 -4.93
CA GLU A 61 2.96 -10.91 -5.77
C GLU A 61 2.81 -10.30 -7.18
N TYR A 62 2.64 -8.98 -7.26
CA TYR A 62 2.56 -8.29 -8.55
C TYR A 62 3.85 -8.40 -9.36
N ILE A 63 5.01 -8.20 -8.74
CA ILE A 63 6.32 -8.32 -9.42
C ILE A 63 6.54 -9.74 -9.93
N ASP A 64 6.23 -10.75 -9.11
CA ASP A 64 6.38 -12.15 -9.49
C ASP A 64 5.42 -12.53 -10.63
N ALA A 65 4.18 -12.01 -10.62
CA ALA A 65 3.20 -12.25 -11.66
C ALA A 65 3.48 -11.49 -12.96
N SER A 66 4.05 -10.29 -12.87
CA SER A 66 4.36 -9.43 -14.02
C SER A 66 5.64 -9.83 -14.76
N GLY A 67 6.43 -10.75 -14.20
CA GLY A 67 7.68 -11.22 -14.83
C GLY A 67 8.76 -10.13 -14.91
N VAL A 68 8.63 -9.06 -14.12
CA VAL A 68 9.55 -7.90 -14.10
C VAL A 68 10.87 -8.23 -13.40
N ARG A 69 11.09 -9.46 -12.94
CA ARG A 69 12.44 -9.95 -12.66
C ARG A 69 13.19 -10.04 -13.99
N GLU A 70 13.91 -8.98 -14.33
CA GLU A 70 15.00 -9.09 -15.29
C GLU A 70 15.87 -10.26 -14.83
N LYS A 71 15.88 -11.31 -15.65
CA LYS A 71 16.79 -12.44 -15.46
C LYS A 71 18.21 -11.90 -15.64
N GLU A 72 18.90 -11.67 -14.54
CA GLU A 72 20.37 -11.67 -14.55
C GLU A 72 20.90 -13.07 -14.90
#